data_AF-A0A0G1HM29-F1
#
_entry.id   AF-A0A0G1HM29-F1
#
_cell.length_a   1.000
_cell.length_b   1.000
_cell.length_c   1.000
_cell.angle_alpha   90.00
_cell.angle_beta   90.00
_cell.angle_gamma   90.00
#
_symmetry.space_group_name_H-M   'P 1'
#
loop_
_entity.id
_entity.type
_entity.pdbx_description
1 polymer ?
#
loop_
_entity_poly.entity_id
_entity_poly.type
_entity_poly.pdbx_seq_one_letter_code
_entity_poly.pdbx_strand_id
1 'polypeptide(L)'
;MLTSANNSVYSQLENIKNSGFPITDFSLGIGSISFLNNLDIARLKNIGVTILSYNPEGGHTPAAEFKERFTDSDNNPLVQFAKWGENNGFKTFWAPLRNDADSTPDSVIKRIYAAGMDGLGLQEQQFIEKSCPSVRTVKVKETLNRHRQLAGKPIETTVQIMANRCLRADNVSCADAIVYPYQHCQLFVNNIKDEINALGVWPSTDDLNFIKTLRSDSLLPTASITPTPTSPTITPSPTVTPTVVPITVVACNKKKYGDADCDGKISGIDYSIWLNSQCYPHQGKVCLDLRANFNQDKYVDGLDFVIWLNNRGKN
;
A
#
# COMPACT_ATOMS: atom_id res chain seq x y z
N MET A 1 0.88 -6.21 -14.41
CA MET A 1 0.06 -7.36 -14.86
C MET A 1 0.45 -7.71 -16.28
N LEU A 2 0.69 -8.98 -16.57
CA LEU A 2 1.11 -9.43 -17.89
C LEU A 2 -0.08 -9.79 -18.76
N THR A 3 -0.14 -9.17 -19.94
CA THR A 3 -1.03 -9.56 -21.05
C THR A 3 -0.36 -10.51 -22.03
N SER A 4 0.96 -10.70 -21.91
CA SER A 4 1.75 -11.70 -22.63
C SER A 4 3.05 -11.99 -21.88
N ALA A 5 3.49 -13.26 -21.86
CA ALA A 5 4.83 -13.66 -21.41
C ALA A 5 5.80 -13.52 -22.60
N ASN A 6 6.24 -12.29 -22.88
CA ASN A 6 7.21 -12.02 -23.94
C ASN A 6 8.59 -11.70 -23.35
N ASN A 7 9.62 -11.66 -24.20
CA ASN A 7 11.00 -11.37 -23.77
C ASN A 7 11.15 -10.08 -22.97
N SER A 8 10.25 -9.10 -23.14
CA SER A 8 10.28 -7.85 -22.38
C SER A 8 10.05 -8.08 -20.88
N VAL A 9 9.13 -8.98 -20.53
CA VAL A 9 8.81 -9.32 -19.13
C VAL A 9 10.02 -9.89 -18.41
N TYR A 10 10.65 -10.90 -19.00
CA TYR A 10 11.82 -11.53 -18.40
C TYR A 10 12.96 -10.53 -18.26
N SER A 11 13.17 -9.69 -19.27
CA SER A 11 14.19 -8.63 -19.22
C SER A 11 13.92 -7.61 -18.11
N GLN A 12 12.65 -7.23 -17.87
CA GLN A 12 12.28 -6.37 -16.75
C GLN A 12 12.58 -7.02 -15.41
N LEU A 13 12.23 -8.30 -15.23
CA LEU A 13 12.51 -9.03 -14.00
C LEU A 13 14.02 -9.19 -13.77
N GLU A 14 14.80 -9.46 -14.81
CA GLU A 14 16.27 -9.53 -14.75
C GLU A 14 16.88 -8.18 -14.38
N ASN A 15 16.39 -7.08 -14.95
CA ASN A 15 16.82 -5.73 -14.59
C ASN A 15 16.52 -5.42 -13.12
N ILE A 16 15.35 -5.83 -12.62
CA ILE A 16 14.98 -5.68 -11.21
C ILE A 16 15.91 -6.52 -10.32
N LYS A 17 16.17 -7.78 -10.67
CA LYS A 17 17.13 -8.65 -9.97
C LYS A 17 18.52 -8.01 -9.89
N ASN A 18 18.95 -7.36 -10.97
CA ASN A 18 20.28 -6.75 -11.08
C ASN A 18 20.34 -5.29 -10.59
N SER A 19 19.24 -4.75 -10.05
CA SER A 19 19.16 -3.35 -9.62
C SER A 19 19.96 -3.03 -8.35
N GLY A 20 20.38 -4.05 -7.60
CA GLY A 20 21.03 -3.89 -6.30
C GLY A 20 20.07 -3.62 -5.14
N PHE A 21 18.75 -3.57 -5.38
CA PHE A 21 17.77 -3.52 -4.29
C PHE A 21 17.72 -4.85 -3.54
N PRO A 22 17.49 -4.84 -2.21
CA PRO A 22 17.36 -6.05 -1.40
C PRO A 22 15.99 -6.69 -1.67
N ILE A 23 15.92 -7.52 -2.71
CA ILE A 23 14.71 -8.22 -3.12
C ILE A 23 14.73 -9.61 -2.49
N THR A 24 13.72 -9.89 -1.68
CA THR A 24 13.59 -11.17 -0.97
C THR A 24 12.78 -12.20 -1.76
N ASP A 25 11.92 -11.75 -2.68
CA ASP A 25 11.08 -12.62 -3.49
C ASP A 25 10.58 -11.93 -4.76
N PHE A 26 10.24 -12.73 -5.77
CA PHE A 26 9.62 -12.27 -7.02
C PHE A 26 8.27 -12.99 -7.23
N SER A 27 7.25 -12.18 -7.51
CA SER A 27 5.91 -12.66 -7.89
C SER A 27 5.54 -12.22 -9.29
N LEU A 28 4.94 -13.12 -10.07
CA LEU A 28 4.49 -12.87 -11.43
C LEU A 28 2.97 -13.01 -11.57
N GLY A 29 2.29 -11.95 -12.01
CA GLY A 29 0.85 -11.95 -12.27
C GLY A 29 0.52 -12.47 -13.67
N ILE A 30 -0.34 -13.49 -13.75
CA ILE A 30 -0.83 -14.14 -14.96
C ILE A 30 -2.34 -13.90 -15.10
N GLY A 31 -2.78 -13.42 -16.26
CA GLY A 31 -4.20 -13.12 -16.52
C GLY A 31 -5.03 -14.28 -17.06
N SER A 32 -4.40 -15.36 -17.55
CA SER A 32 -5.09 -16.52 -18.14
C SER A 32 -4.23 -17.77 -18.04
N ILE A 33 -4.88 -18.92 -17.82
CA ILE A 33 -4.21 -20.24 -17.85
C ILE A 33 -3.57 -20.56 -19.20
N SER A 34 -4.04 -19.93 -20.29
CA SER A 34 -3.49 -20.13 -21.63
C SER A 34 -2.01 -19.71 -21.73
N PHE A 35 -1.55 -18.84 -20.83
CA PHE A 35 -0.15 -18.40 -20.80
C PHE A 35 0.80 -19.39 -20.15
N LEU A 36 0.29 -20.34 -19.35
CA LEU A 36 1.13 -21.25 -18.57
C LEU A 36 2.03 -22.12 -19.45
N ASN A 37 1.52 -22.56 -20.60
CA ASN A 37 2.28 -23.39 -21.55
C ASN A 37 3.42 -22.62 -22.25
N ASN A 38 3.43 -21.30 -22.18
CA ASN A 38 4.43 -20.44 -22.82
C ASN A 38 5.46 -19.89 -21.82
N LEU A 39 5.40 -20.30 -20.55
CA LEU A 39 6.35 -19.84 -19.53
C LEU A 39 7.68 -20.61 -19.66
N ASP A 40 8.79 -19.87 -19.68
CA ASP A 40 10.13 -20.41 -19.53
C ASP A 40 10.40 -20.61 -18.03
N ILE A 41 10.01 -21.79 -17.53
CA ILE A 41 10.11 -22.16 -16.13
C ILE A 41 11.55 -22.07 -15.63
N ALA A 42 12.52 -22.52 -16.44
CA ALA A 42 13.93 -22.52 -16.06
C ALA A 42 14.44 -21.08 -15.89
N ARG A 43 14.08 -20.19 -16.81
CA ARG A 43 14.43 -18.77 -16.72
C ARG A 43 13.76 -18.07 -15.54
N LEU A 44 12.47 -18.31 -15.29
CA LEU A 44 11.77 -17.77 -14.11
C LEU A 44 12.46 -18.18 -12.80
N LYS A 45 12.79 -19.46 -12.66
CA LYS A 45 13.49 -19.97 -11.47
C LYS A 45 14.90 -19.38 -11.34
N ASN A 46 15.64 -19.23 -12.45
CA ASN A 46 16.95 -18.60 -12.44
C ASN A 46 16.87 -17.12 -12.03
N ILE A 47 15.81 -16.41 -12.42
CA ILE A 47 15.55 -15.04 -11.97
C ILE A 47 15.28 -15.00 -10.46
N GLY A 48 14.69 -16.07 -9.90
CA GLY A 48 14.28 -16.15 -8.49
C GLY A 48 12.78 -15.95 -8.29
N VAL A 49 11.97 -16.13 -9.34
CA VAL A 49 10.50 -16.15 -9.22
C VAL A 49 10.08 -17.41 -8.48
N THR A 50 9.42 -17.23 -7.33
CA THR A 50 8.90 -18.34 -6.53
C THR A 50 7.38 -18.36 -6.44
N ILE A 51 6.72 -17.22 -6.72
CA ILE A 51 5.27 -17.06 -6.64
C ILE A 51 4.68 -16.69 -8.01
N LEU A 52 3.59 -17.35 -8.38
CA LEU A 52 2.72 -16.95 -9.48
C LEU A 52 1.36 -16.54 -8.94
N SER A 53 0.82 -15.43 -9.42
CA SER A 53 -0.51 -14.95 -9.04
C SER A 53 -1.47 -15.01 -10.23
N TYR A 54 -2.61 -15.68 -10.08
CA TYR A 54 -3.70 -15.60 -11.04
C TYR A 54 -4.50 -14.33 -10.79
N ASN A 55 -4.45 -13.39 -11.73
CA ASN A 55 -5.08 -12.09 -11.64
C ASN A 55 -6.29 -11.99 -12.58
N PRO A 56 -7.52 -12.05 -12.03
CA PRO A 56 -8.74 -12.04 -12.84
C PRO A 56 -9.19 -10.62 -13.26
N GLU A 57 -8.47 -9.55 -12.91
CA GLU A 57 -8.94 -8.18 -13.15
C GLU A 57 -8.81 -7.73 -14.62
N GLY A 58 -9.52 -6.66 -14.96
CA GLY A 58 -9.19 -5.77 -16.09
C GLY A 58 -9.37 -6.33 -17.50
N GLY A 59 -10.13 -7.42 -17.68
CA GLY A 59 -10.30 -8.05 -18.99
C GLY A 59 -9.05 -8.77 -19.48
N HIS A 60 -8.09 -9.03 -18.58
CA HIS A 60 -6.90 -9.82 -18.88
C HIS A 60 -7.21 -11.32 -18.96
N THR A 61 -8.25 -11.76 -18.26
CA THR A 61 -8.83 -13.10 -18.40
C THR A 61 -9.87 -13.12 -19.52
N PRO A 62 -9.76 -14.02 -20.50
CA PRO A 62 -10.80 -14.23 -21.50
C PRO A 62 -12.18 -14.44 -20.84
N ALA A 63 -13.23 -13.82 -21.40
CA ALA A 63 -14.56 -13.82 -20.78
C ALA A 63 -15.12 -15.22 -20.49
N ALA A 64 -14.84 -16.19 -21.39
CA ALA A 64 -15.23 -17.59 -21.20
C ALA A 64 -14.53 -18.21 -19.99
N GLU A 65 -13.21 -18.04 -19.88
CA GLU A 65 -12.42 -18.50 -18.73
C GLU A 65 -12.88 -17.81 -17.44
N PHE A 66 -13.08 -16.50 -17.47
CA PHE A 66 -13.53 -15.72 -16.32
C PHE A 66 -14.88 -16.24 -15.79
N LYS A 67 -15.82 -16.62 -16.66
CA LYS A 67 -17.13 -17.16 -16.25
C LYS A 67 -17.00 -18.48 -15.48
N GLU A 68 -16.03 -19.31 -15.82
CA GLU A 68 -15.83 -20.64 -15.23
C GLU A 68 -15.20 -20.62 -13.83
N ARG A 69 -14.71 -19.47 -13.35
CA ARG A 69 -14.03 -19.36 -12.05
C ARG A 69 -14.91 -19.73 -10.84
N PHE A 70 -16.23 -19.71 -11.00
CA PHE A 70 -17.20 -20.14 -9.98
C PHE A 70 -17.76 -21.55 -10.21
N THR A 71 -17.31 -22.24 -11.25
CA THR A 71 -17.77 -23.60 -11.55
C THR A 71 -17.03 -24.60 -10.66
N ASP A 72 -17.77 -25.49 -10.00
CA ASP A 72 -17.21 -26.59 -9.20
C ASP A 72 -16.78 -27.74 -10.12
N SER A 73 -15.60 -27.61 -10.72
CA SER A 73 -15.09 -28.55 -11.70
C SER A 73 -13.56 -28.55 -11.74
N ASP A 74 -12.95 -29.64 -12.19
CA ASP A 74 -11.53 -29.68 -12.53
C ASP A 74 -11.17 -28.80 -13.74
N ASN A 75 -12.18 -28.38 -14.51
CA ASN A 75 -12.03 -27.41 -15.59
C ASN A 75 -12.04 -25.95 -15.13
N ASN A 76 -12.25 -25.70 -13.83
CA ASN A 76 -12.16 -24.36 -13.28
C ASN A 76 -10.72 -23.81 -13.48
N PRO A 77 -10.55 -22.59 -14.03
CA PRO A 77 -9.22 -22.06 -14.34
C PRO A 77 -8.32 -21.91 -13.11
N LEU A 78 -8.88 -21.62 -11.94
CA LEU A 78 -8.12 -21.51 -10.69
C LEU A 78 -7.61 -22.87 -10.22
N VAL A 79 -8.40 -23.93 -10.44
CA VAL A 79 -8.01 -25.32 -10.15
C VAL A 79 -6.89 -25.76 -11.09
N GLN A 80 -6.99 -25.44 -12.38
CA GLN A 80 -5.94 -25.76 -13.35
C GLN A 80 -4.65 -24.98 -13.08
N PHE A 81 -4.77 -23.69 -12.76
CA PHE A 81 -3.63 -22.84 -12.38
C PHE A 81 -2.91 -23.37 -11.14
N ALA A 82 -3.65 -23.71 -10.09
CA ALA A 82 -3.10 -24.27 -8.85
C ALA A 82 -2.32 -25.57 -9.12
N LYS A 83 -2.95 -26.53 -9.83
CA LYS A 83 -2.32 -27.81 -10.18
C LYS A 83 -1.05 -27.61 -11.01
N TRP A 84 -1.09 -26.67 -11.96
CA TRP A 84 0.08 -26.37 -12.78
C TRP A 84 1.22 -25.81 -11.93
N GLY A 85 0.94 -24.87 -11.03
CA GLY A 85 1.96 -24.27 -10.17
C GLY A 85 2.59 -25.29 -9.24
N GLU A 86 1.78 -26.12 -8.58
CA GLU A 86 2.25 -27.22 -7.73
C GLU A 86 3.18 -28.16 -8.48
N ASN A 87 2.77 -28.63 -9.67
CA ASN A 87 3.56 -29.53 -10.51
C ASN A 87 4.88 -28.92 -11.00
N ASN A 88 4.97 -27.59 -11.07
CA ASN A 88 6.16 -26.87 -11.53
C ASN A 88 6.96 -26.25 -10.38
N GLY A 89 6.56 -26.46 -9.12
CA GLY A 89 7.26 -25.97 -7.94
C GLY A 89 7.20 -24.45 -7.79
N PHE A 90 6.06 -23.85 -8.11
CA PHE A 90 5.74 -22.46 -7.79
C PHE A 90 4.66 -22.41 -6.71
N LYS A 91 4.78 -21.47 -5.78
CA LYS A 91 3.65 -21.08 -4.95
C LYS A 91 2.60 -20.39 -5.81
N THR A 92 1.34 -20.69 -5.58
CA THR A 92 0.23 -20.09 -6.35
C THR A 92 -0.69 -19.24 -5.50
N PHE A 93 -1.01 -18.05 -6.02
CA PHE A 93 -1.85 -17.07 -5.36
C PHE A 93 -3.06 -16.73 -6.23
N TRP A 94 -4.21 -16.64 -5.60
CA TRP A 94 -5.39 -16.06 -6.24
C TRP A 94 -5.48 -14.59 -5.83
N ALA A 95 -5.00 -13.69 -6.70
CA ALA A 95 -4.87 -12.28 -6.33
C ALA A 95 -4.78 -11.34 -7.55
N PRO A 96 -5.35 -10.14 -7.45
CA PRO A 96 -6.10 -9.59 -6.30
C PRO A 96 -7.62 -9.84 -6.44
N LEU A 97 -8.33 -9.90 -5.31
CA LEU A 97 -9.74 -10.31 -5.21
C LEU A 97 -10.53 -9.39 -4.29
N ARG A 98 -11.81 -9.18 -4.57
CA ARG A 98 -12.72 -8.79 -3.48
C ARG A 98 -14.03 -9.54 -3.53
N ASN A 99 -14.90 -9.12 -4.44
CA ASN A 99 -16.23 -9.71 -4.56
C ASN A 99 -16.14 -11.21 -4.85
N ASP A 100 -15.16 -11.63 -5.65
CA ASP A 100 -14.93 -13.04 -5.95
C ASP A 100 -14.59 -13.85 -4.69
N ALA A 101 -13.71 -13.37 -3.80
CA ALA A 101 -13.38 -14.07 -2.55
C ALA A 101 -14.61 -14.22 -1.63
N ASP A 102 -15.51 -13.25 -1.65
CA ASP A 102 -16.74 -13.30 -0.85
C ASP A 102 -17.82 -14.18 -1.49
N SER A 103 -17.95 -14.18 -2.82
CA SER A 103 -19.07 -14.81 -3.53
C SER A 103 -18.80 -16.22 -4.05
N THR A 104 -17.55 -16.67 -4.14
CA THR A 104 -17.24 -18.03 -4.60
C THR A 104 -17.86 -19.07 -3.67
N PRO A 105 -18.59 -20.08 -4.20
CA PRO A 105 -19.15 -21.15 -3.37
C PRO A 105 -18.09 -21.92 -2.58
N ASP A 106 -18.44 -22.39 -1.37
CA ASP A 106 -17.51 -23.11 -0.50
C ASP A 106 -16.90 -24.36 -1.15
N SER A 107 -17.68 -25.09 -1.96
CA SER A 107 -17.19 -26.29 -2.64
C SER A 107 -16.12 -25.97 -3.68
N VAL A 108 -16.26 -24.83 -4.36
CA VAL A 108 -15.27 -24.32 -5.32
C VAL A 108 -14.01 -23.87 -4.59
N ILE A 109 -14.13 -23.15 -3.46
CA ILE A 109 -12.98 -22.75 -2.63
C ILE A 109 -12.19 -23.97 -2.16
N LYS A 110 -12.89 -24.98 -1.61
CA LYS A 110 -12.27 -26.25 -1.19
C LYS A 110 -11.51 -26.92 -2.34
N ARG A 111 -12.13 -26.96 -3.53
CA ARG A 111 -11.50 -27.54 -4.72
C ARG A 111 -10.24 -26.78 -5.14
N ILE A 112 -10.27 -25.45 -5.15
CA ILE A 112 -9.11 -24.61 -5.51
C ILE A 112 -7.92 -24.88 -4.58
N TYR A 113 -8.15 -24.96 -3.27
CA TYR A 113 -7.08 -25.24 -2.31
C TYR A 113 -6.60 -26.69 -2.34
N ALA A 114 -7.52 -27.66 -2.52
CA ALA A 114 -7.16 -29.07 -2.71
C ALA A 114 -6.34 -29.30 -4.00
N ALA A 115 -6.42 -28.37 -4.95
CA ALA A 115 -5.68 -28.38 -6.20
C ALA A 115 -4.28 -27.75 -6.10
N GLY A 116 -3.86 -27.29 -4.91
CA GLY A 116 -2.51 -26.78 -4.68
C GLY A 116 -2.42 -25.26 -4.46
N MET A 117 -3.53 -24.50 -4.46
CA MET A 117 -3.47 -23.05 -4.22
C MET A 117 -2.87 -22.75 -2.84
N ASP A 118 -1.92 -21.80 -2.75
CA ASP A 118 -1.18 -21.52 -1.51
C ASP A 118 -1.65 -20.24 -0.81
N GLY A 119 -2.28 -19.33 -1.53
CA GLY A 119 -2.69 -18.07 -0.95
C GLY A 119 -3.76 -17.32 -1.71
N LEU A 120 -4.20 -16.23 -1.10
CA LEU A 120 -5.08 -15.25 -1.72
C LEU A 120 -4.65 -13.83 -1.39
N GLY A 121 -5.00 -12.90 -2.27
CA GLY A 121 -4.81 -11.47 -2.05
C GLY A 121 -6.13 -10.72 -2.15
N LEU A 122 -6.53 -10.05 -1.07
CA LEU A 122 -7.74 -9.24 -1.03
C LEU A 122 -7.44 -7.80 -1.47
N GLN A 123 -8.29 -7.23 -2.32
CA GLN A 123 -8.20 -5.86 -2.80
C GLN A 123 -9.19 -4.98 -2.03
N GLU A 124 -8.65 -4.13 -1.16
CA GLU A 124 -9.46 -3.22 -0.33
C GLU A 124 -9.53 -1.81 -0.90
N GLN A 125 -8.90 -1.55 -2.04
CA GLN A 125 -8.78 -0.24 -2.66
C GLN A 125 -10.12 0.54 -2.73
N GLN A 126 -11.17 -0.05 -3.32
CA GLN A 126 -12.47 0.64 -3.50
C GLN A 126 -13.40 0.54 -2.28
N PHE A 127 -13.14 -0.40 -1.39
CA PHE A 127 -14.03 -0.69 -0.28
C PHE A 127 -13.67 0.15 0.94
N ILE A 128 -12.37 0.39 1.13
CA ILE A 128 -11.86 1.22 2.22
C ILE A 128 -12.25 2.70 2.06
N GLU A 129 -12.41 3.19 0.83
CA GLU A 129 -12.85 4.58 0.60
C GLU A 129 -14.36 4.80 0.84
N LYS A 130 -15.13 3.76 1.18
CA LYS A 130 -16.60 3.81 1.30
C LYS A 130 -17.14 3.32 2.64
N SER A 131 -16.28 2.90 3.57
CA SER A 131 -16.71 2.26 4.80
C SER A 131 -15.66 2.43 5.88
N CYS A 132 -16.08 2.45 7.14
CA CYS A 132 -15.18 2.65 8.26
C CYS A 132 -14.14 1.53 8.43
N PRO A 133 -12.98 1.83 9.04
CA PRO A 133 -11.91 0.85 9.24
C PRO A 133 -12.40 -0.39 9.99
N SER A 134 -13.24 -0.21 11.01
CA SER A 134 -13.82 -1.29 11.81
C SER A 134 -14.70 -2.23 10.99
N VAL A 135 -15.56 -1.68 10.13
CA VAL A 135 -16.42 -2.46 9.23
C VAL A 135 -15.57 -3.24 8.23
N ARG A 136 -14.55 -2.61 7.64
CA ARG A 136 -13.65 -3.29 6.70
C ARG A 136 -12.80 -4.36 7.36
N THR A 137 -12.34 -4.11 8.57
CA THR A 137 -11.59 -5.08 9.39
C THR A 137 -12.41 -6.35 9.59
N VAL A 138 -13.67 -6.22 10.05
CA VAL A 138 -14.55 -7.37 10.24
C VAL A 138 -14.73 -8.14 8.94
N LYS A 139 -15.03 -7.44 7.83
CA LYS A 139 -15.24 -8.08 6.53
C LYS A 139 -14.01 -8.81 6.02
N VAL A 140 -12.82 -8.25 6.17
CA VAL A 140 -11.57 -8.91 5.79
C VAL A 140 -11.32 -10.14 6.65
N LYS A 141 -11.47 -10.04 7.97
CA LYS A 141 -11.30 -11.18 8.87
C LYS A 141 -12.29 -12.31 8.58
N GLU A 142 -13.55 -12.00 8.31
CA GLU A 142 -14.57 -12.97 7.89
C GLU A 142 -14.14 -13.73 6.62
N THR A 143 -13.74 -13.01 5.57
CA THR A 143 -13.28 -13.62 4.31
C THR A 143 -12.04 -14.49 4.54
N LEU A 144 -11.02 -13.98 5.23
CA LEU A 144 -9.78 -14.72 5.48
C LEU A 144 -10.02 -15.98 6.31
N ASN A 145 -10.85 -15.89 7.36
CA ASN A 145 -11.18 -17.04 8.21
C ASN A 145 -11.95 -18.12 7.43
N ARG A 146 -12.91 -17.72 6.60
CA ARG A 146 -13.62 -18.65 5.71
C ARG A 146 -12.65 -19.40 4.80
N HIS A 147 -11.75 -18.67 4.12
CA HIS A 147 -10.78 -19.30 3.22
C HIS A 147 -9.79 -20.23 3.95
N ARG A 148 -9.28 -19.83 5.12
CA ARG A 148 -8.41 -20.68 5.96
C ARG A 148 -9.10 -21.98 6.37
N GLN A 149 -10.35 -21.90 6.82
CA GLN A 149 -11.12 -23.08 7.21
C GLN A 149 -11.37 -24.02 6.04
N LEU A 150 -11.73 -23.47 4.87
CA LEU A 150 -12.03 -24.27 3.68
C LEU A 150 -10.76 -24.83 3.01
N ALA A 151 -9.62 -24.18 3.17
CA ALA A 151 -8.35 -24.65 2.63
C ALA A 151 -7.87 -25.95 3.30
N GLY A 152 -8.18 -26.16 4.58
CA GLY A 152 -7.69 -27.31 5.34
C GLY A 152 -6.17 -27.35 5.56
N LYS A 153 -5.45 -26.31 5.12
CA LYS A 153 -4.01 -26.09 5.32
C LYS A 153 -3.75 -24.60 5.63
N PRO A 154 -2.61 -24.25 6.25
CA PRO A 154 -2.17 -22.86 6.30
C PRO A 154 -2.09 -22.28 4.89
N ILE A 155 -2.59 -21.06 4.71
CA ILE A 155 -2.53 -20.32 3.45
C ILE A 155 -1.92 -18.95 3.70
N GLU A 156 -1.23 -18.43 2.71
CA GLU A 156 -0.71 -17.08 2.74
C GLU A 156 -1.80 -16.07 2.35
N THR A 157 -1.92 -15.01 3.13
CA THR A 157 -2.94 -13.99 2.96
C THR A 157 -2.30 -12.63 2.73
N THR A 158 -2.75 -11.93 1.70
CA THR A 158 -2.33 -10.55 1.45
C THR A 158 -3.53 -9.63 1.35
N VAL A 159 -3.33 -8.36 1.70
CA VAL A 159 -4.32 -7.31 1.48
C VAL A 159 -3.66 -6.19 0.71
N GLN A 160 -4.36 -5.67 -0.30
CA GLN A 160 -3.88 -4.61 -1.16
C GLN A 160 -4.68 -3.33 -0.95
N ILE A 161 -3.97 -2.23 -0.71
CA ILE A 161 -4.52 -0.87 -0.59
C ILE A 161 -3.77 0.09 -1.53
N MET A 162 -4.25 1.32 -1.67
CA MET A 162 -3.70 2.32 -2.59
C MET A 162 -3.75 3.71 -1.92
N ALA A 163 -2.65 4.47 -1.98
CA ALA A 163 -2.51 5.69 -1.18
C ALA A 163 -3.60 6.74 -1.51
N ASN A 164 -3.90 6.96 -2.79
CA ASN A 164 -4.94 7.91 -3.20
C ASN A 164 -6.36 7.50 -2.75
N ARG A 165 -6.63 6.20 -2.59
CA ARG A 165 -7.89 5.65 -2.04
C ARG A 165 -7.95 5.88 -0.54
N CYS A 166 -6.80 5.75 0.14
CA CYS A 166 -6.69 6.01 1.56
C CYS A 166 -6.91 7.50 1.91
N LEU A 167 -6.42 8.43 1.09
CA LEU A 167 -6.76 9.86 1.26
C LEU A 167 -8.27 10.12 1.07
N ARG A 168 -8.93 9.42 0.14
CA ARG A 168 -10.38 9.50 0.03
C ARG A 168 -11.08 8.90 1.23
N ALA A 169 -10.57 7.78 1.76
CA ALA A 169 -11.11 7.10 2.93
C ALA A 169 -11.10 7.98 4.19
N ASP A 170 -10.12 8.87 4.34
CA ASP A 170 -10.08 9.83 5.46
C ASP A 170 -11.31 10.76 5.52
N ASN A 171 -12.07 10.89 4.42
CA ASN A 171 -13.31 11.69 4.37
C ASN A 171 -14.57 10.87 4.67
N VAL A 172 -14.45 9.57 4.91
CA VAL A 172 -15.59 8.72 5.29
C VAL A 172 -16.01 9.06 6.71
N SER A 173 -17.28 9.42 6.89
CA SER A 173 -17.83 9.71 8.22
C SER A 173 -17.86 8.44 9.08
N CYS A 174 -17.00 8.41 10.10
CA CYS A 174 -16.81 7.31 11.04
C CYS A 174 -16.78 7.83 12.47
N ALA A 175 -16.83 6.92 13.45
CA ALA A 175 -16.71 7.28 14.86
C ALA A 175 -15.33 7.86 15.20
N ASP A 176 -14.29 7.39 14.51
CA ASP A 176 -12.92 7.87 14.69
C ASP A 176 -12.73 9.22 14.00
N ALA A 177 -12.28 10.22 14.76
CA ALA A 177 -11.89 11.50 14.18
C ALA A 177 -10.54 11.33 13.45
N ILE A 178 -10.55 11.60 12.14
CA ILE A 178 -9.33 11.61 11.34
C ILE A 178 -8.57 12.90 11.59
N VAL A 179 -7.37 12.77 12.14
CA VAL A 179 -6.50 13.88 12.56
C VAL A 179 -5.22 13.99 11.73
N TYR A 180 -4.89 13.00 10.89
CA TYR A 180 -3.78 13.08 9.92
C TYR A 180 -4.04 12.24 8.66
N PRO A 181 -3.35 12.57 7.52
CA PRO A 181 -3.51 11.81 6.28
C PRO A 181 -3.20 10.32 6.43
N TYR A 182 -4.00 9.51 5.77
CA TYR A 182 -3.99 8.04 5.74
C TYR A 182 -4.36 7.36 7.06
N GLN A 183 -4.78 8.10 8.10
CA GLN A 183 -5.12 7.50 9.39
C GLN A 183 -6.22 6.45 9.24
N HIS A 184 -7.19 6.66 8.34
CA HIS A 184 -8.24 5.67 8.10
C HIS A 184 -7.64 4.31 7.68
N CYS A 185 -6.74 4.32 6.70
CA CYS A 185 -6.08 3.10 6.24
C CYS A 185 -5.09 2.54 7.26
N GLN A 186 -4.40 3.39 8.02
CA GLN A 186 -3.51 2.93 9.09
C GLN A 186 -4.29 2.21 10.19
N LEU A 187 -5.43 2.77 10.63
CA LEU A 187 -6.33 2.11 11.58
C LEU A 187 -6.78 0.76 11.05
N PHE A 188 -7.20 0.68 9.79
CA PHE A 188 -7.56 -0.58 9.16
C PHE A 188 -6.39 -1.59 9.16
N VAL A 189 -5.21 -1.19 8.66
CA VAL A 189 -4.02 -2.05 8.58
C VAL A 189 -3.60 -2.55 9.96
N ASN A 190 -3.58 -1.68 10.97
CA ASN A 190 -3.23 -2.07 12.34
C ASN A 190 -4.15 -3.14 12.91
N ASN A 191 -5.42 -3.15 12.49
CA ASN A 191 -6.41 -4.13 12.97
C ASN A 191 -6.37 -5.46 12.20
N ILE A 192 -5.67 -5.54 11.07
CA ILE A 192 -5.54 -6.76 10.24
C ILE A 192 -4.09 -7.26 10.11
N LYS A 193 -3.10 -6.56 10.66
CA LYS A 193 -1.67 -6.90 10.46
C LYS A 193 -1.31 -8.31 10.93
N ASP A 194 -1.95 -8.80 11.99
CA ASP A 194 -1.75 -10.16 12.51
C ASP A 194 -2.50 -11.23 11.70
N GLU A 195 -3.37 -10.80 10.77
CA GLU A 195 -4.16 -11.65 9.90
C GLU A 195 -3.56 -11.77 8.49
N ILE A 196 -2.49 -11.06 8.17
CA ILE A 196 -1.91 -11.03 6.82
C ILE A 196 -0.42 -11.34 6.86
N ASN A 197 0.06 -12.03 5.83
CA ASN A 197 1.48 -12.28 5.63
C ASN A 197 2.18 -11.09 4.95
N ALA A 198 1.45 -10.35 4.10
CA ALA A 198 1.97 -9.15 3.47
C ALA A 198 0.88 -8.13 3.15
N LEU A 199 1.26 -6.85 3.19
CA LEU A 199 0.46 -5.74 2.70
C LEU A 199 0.96 -5.31 1.32
N GLY A 200 0.12 -5.45 0.30
CA GLY A 200 0.34 -4.89 -1.01
C GLY A 200 -0.01 -3.40 -1.02
N VAL A 201 0.90 -2.56 -1.52
CA VAL A 201 0.61 -1.15 -1.79
C VAL A 201 0.69 -0.93 -3.28
N TRP A 202 -0.44 -0.56 -3.88
CA TRP A 202 -0.46 -0.24 -5.30
C TRP A 202 0.21 1.12 -5.52
N PRO A 203 1.20 1.20 -6.44
CA PRO A 203 2.00 2.39 -6.57
C PRO A 203 1.19 3.61 -7.05
N SER A 204 1.46 4.75 -6.45
CA SER A 204 0.84 6.04 -6.70
C SER A 204 1.82 7.18 -6.38
N THR A 205 1.44 8.43 -6.66
CA THR A 205 2.35 9.59 -6.56
C THR A 205 2.81 9.94 -5.14
N ASP A 206 2.27 9.33 -4.07
CA ASP A 206 2.56 9.67 -2.66
C ASP A 206 2.88 8.45 -1.78
N ASP A 207 3.43 7.38 -2.38
CA ASP A 207 3.62 6.11 -1.67
C ASP A 207 4.60 6.19 -0.50
N LEU A 208 5.62 7.06 -0.55
CA LEU A 208 6.64 7.12 0.50
C LEU A 208 6.07 7.64 1.83
N ASN A 209 5.25 8.70 1.80
CA ASN A 209 4.61 9.23 3.01
C ASN A 209 3.56 8.24 3.52
N PHE A 210 2.79 7.67 2.60
CA PHE A 210 1.83 6.62 2.93
C PHE A 210 2.48 5.44 3.66
N ILE A 211 3.58 4.89 3.11
CA ILE A 211 4.32 3.78 3.73
C ILE A 211 4.88 4.18 5.10
N LYS A 212 5.38 5.42 5.25
CA LYS A 212 5.83 5.91 6.57
C LYS A 212 4.67 5.94 7.57
N THR A 213 3.51 6.46 7.18
CA THR A 213 2.32 6.48 8.06
C THR A 213 1.90 5.07 8.44
N LEU A 214 1.80 4.14 7.49
CA LEU A 214 1.42 2.75 7.77
C LEU A 214 2.38 2.03 8.73
N ARG A 215 3.66 2.41 8.74
CA ARG A 215 4.68 1.85 9.63
C ARG A 215 4.72 2.48 11.00
N SER A 216 4.18 3.70 11.16
CA SER A 216 4.02 4.28 12.48
C SER A 216 2.91 3.52 13.22
N ASP A 217 3.12 3.19 14.49
CA ASP A 217 2.01 2.71 15.31
C ASP A 217 1.01 3.85 15.50
N SER A 218 -0.28 3.54 15.40
CA SER A 218 -1.33 4.54 15.62
C SER A 218 -1.22 5.02 17.07
N LEU A 219 -0.93 6.30 17.27
CA LEU A 219 -1.07 6.97 18.55
C LEU A 219 -2.56 7.15 18.83
N LEU A 220 -3.30 6.05 19.01
CA LEU A 220 -4.63 6.15 19.57
C LEU A 220 -4.45 6.73 20.98
N PRO A 221 -5.11 7.85 21.33
CA PRO A 221 -5.16 8.27 22.72
C PRO A 221 -5.78 7.12 23.51
N THR A 222 -4.98 6.53 24.40
CA THR A 222 -5.41 5.49 25.33
C THR A 222 -6.72 5.95 25.97
N ALA A 223 -7.74 5.10 25.93
CA ALA A 223 -9.04 5.37 26.55
C ALA A 223 -8.79 5.87 27.99
N SER A 224 -9.29 7.08 28.27
CA SER A 224 -9.24 7.71 29.59
C SER A 224 -10.03 6.84 30.57
N ILE A 225 -9.33 6.01 31.34
CA ILE A 225 -9.88 5.32 32.49
C ILE A 225 -9.74 6.23 33.73
N THR A 226 -10.89 6.70 34.17
CA THR A 226 -11.36 7.03 35.54
C THR A 226 -10.32 7.38 36.62
N PRO A 227 -10.47 8.53 37.33
CA PRO A 227 -9.50 9.01 38.30
C PRO A 227 -9.58 8.29 39.65
N THR A 228 -8.43 7.93 40.23
CA THR A 228 -8.27 7.71 41.69
C THR A 228 -6.77 7.84 42.06
N PRO A 229 -6.42 8.12 43.32
CA PRO A 229 -6.25 9.46 43.89
C PRO A 229 -4.77 9.87 44.02
N THR A 230 -4.61 11.16 44.32
CA THR A 230 -3.41 11.99 44.45
C THR A 230 -2.29 11.42 45.34
N SER A 231 -1.03 11.51 44.88
CA SER A 231 0.20 11.50 45.70
C SER A 231 1.36 12.16 44.92
N PRO A 232 2.42 12.66 45.59
CA PRO A 232 2.74 14.06 45.72
C PRO A 232 3.57 14.66 44.57
N THR A 233 3.45 15.99 44.49
CA THR A 233 4.08 16.95 43.58
C THR A 233 5.57 16.71 43.32
N ILE A 234 5.91 16.43 42.07
CA ILE A 234 7.28 16.52 41.56
C ILE A 234 7.46 17.89 40.91
N THR A 235 8.45 18.64 41.38
CA THR A 235 8.81 19.98 40.90
C THR A 235 9.20 19.96 39.42
N PRO A 236 8.63 20.81 38.56
CA PRO A 236 9.00 20.84 37.14
C PRO A 236 10.39 21.46 36.94
N SER A 237 11.20 20.76 36.14
CA SER A 237 12.47 21.24 35.60
C SER A 237 12.22 22.31 34.52
N PRO A 238 13.03 23.38 34.41
CA PRO A 238 12.76 24.50 33.52
C PRO A 238 12.75 24.08 32.05
N THR A 239 11.64 24.39 31.37
CA THR A 239 11.47 24.22 29.92
C THR A 239 12.31 25.26 29.18
N VAL A 240 13.22 24.80 28.32
CA VAL A 240 14.01 25.67 27.43
C VAL A 240 13.10 26.24 26.36
N THR A 241 12.86 27.55 26.38
CA THR A 241 12.12 28.27 25.34
C THR A 241 13.02 28.45 24.12
N PRO A 242 12.66 27.97 22.92
CA PRO A 242 13.46 28.20 21.72
C PRO A 242 13.46 29.69 21.36
N THR A 243 14.65 30.25 21.19
CA THR A 243 14.87 31.64 20.77
C THR A 243 14.47 31.81 19.30
N VAL A 244 13.53 32.72 19.03
CA VAL A 244 13.16 33.12 17.66
C VAL A 244 14.31 33.93 17.06
N VAL A 245 14.96 33.39 16.03
CA VAL A 245 15.99 34.11 15.26
C VAL A 245 15.28 35.05 14.28
N PRO A 246 15.62 36.36 14.24
CA PRO A 246 15.05 37.29 13.29
C PRO A 246 15.50 36.95 11.86
N ILE A 247 14.53 36.67 10.98
CA ILE A 247 14.77 36.38 9.56
C ILE A 247 14.94 37.72 8.84
N THR A 248 16.16 38.02 8.38
CA THR A 248 16.43 39.04 7.36
C THR A 248 15.65 38.69 6.09
N VAL A 249 14.91 39.65 5.55
CA VAL A 249 14.08 39.48 4.35
C VAL A 249 14.98 39.32 3.11
N VAL A 250 15.45 38.09 2.87
CA VAL A 250 16.13 37.73 1.63
C VAL A 250 15.09 37.65 0.52
N ALA A 251 15.28 38.41 -0.55
CA ALA A 251 14.40 38.37 -1.73
C ALA A 251 14.55 37.01 -2.42
N CYS A 252 13.56 36.15 -2.26
CA CYS A 252 13.59 34.76 -2.71
C CYS A 252 13.07 34.64 -4.16
N ASN A 253 13.89 35.04 -5.13
CA ASN A 253 13.48 35.16 -6.54
C ASN A 253 13.03 33.82 -7.16
N LYS A 254 13.54 32.70 -6.66
CA LYS A 254 13.21 31.36 -7.17
C LYS A 254 12.30 30.54 -6.27
N LYS A 255 11.69 31.15 -5.25
CA LYS A 255 10.81 30.45 -4.32
C LYS A 255 9.74 29.63 -5.02
N LYS A 256 9.06 30.20 -6.01
CA LYS A 256 8.01 29.51 -6.78
C LYS A 256 8.47 28.31 -7.61
N TYR A 257 9.78 28.11 -7.71
CA TYR A 257 10.40 26.99 -8.42
C TYR A 257 11.00 25.96 -7.45
N GLY A 258 10.96 26.18 -6.14
CA GLY A 258 11.49 25.21 -5.17
C GLY A 258 12.76 25.63 -4.44
N ASP A 259 13.14 26.92 -4.48
CA ASP A 259 14.27 27.47 -3.72
C ASP A 259 13.77 27.91 -2.33
N ALA A 260 14.07 27.12 -1.30
CA ALA A 260 13.54 27.27 0.06
C ALA A 260 14.53 28.00 0.99
N ASP A 261 15.84 27.93 0.75
CA ASP A 261 16.84 28.71 1.50
C ASP A 261 17.18 30.06 0.86
N CYS A 262 16.63 30.33 -0.33
CA CYS A 262 16.80 31.57 -1.09
C CYS A 262 18.24 31.80 -1.55
N ASP A 263 19.01 30.73 -1.79
CA ASP A 263 20.39 30.79 -2.28
C ASP A 263 20.50 30.93 -3.82
N GLY A 264 19.36 30.87 -4.52
CA GLY A 264 19.29 30.96 -5.97
C GLY A 264 19.51 29.62 -6.69
N LYS A 265 19.58 28.49 -5.97
CA LYS A 265 19.68 27.13 -6.50
C LYS A 265 18.47 26.31 -6.03
N ILE A 266 18.20 25.21 -6.74
CA ILE A 266 17.12 24.28 -6.39
C ILE A 266 17.76 22.90 -6.23
N SER A 267 18.05 22.56 -4.98
CA SER A 267 19.01 21.55 -4.56
C SER A 267 18.45 20.59 -3.49
N GLY A 268 19.30 19.67 -3.00
CA GLY A 268 18.94 18.80 -1.88
C GLY A 268 18.79 19.52 -0.53
N ILE A 269 19.31 20.75 -0.41
CA ILE A 269 19.13 21.58 0.79
C ILE A 269 17.68 22.07 0.85
N ASP A 270 17.13 22.52 -0.28
CA ASP A 270 15.73 22.95 -0.39
C ASP A 270 14.75 21.82 -0.10
N TYR A 271 15.08 20.61 -0.59
CA TYR A 271 14.34 19.40 -0.24
C TYR A 271 14.35 19.13 1.26
N SER A 272 15.50 19.29 1.91
CA SER A 272 15.63 19.08 3.35
C SER A 272 14.83 20.11 4.13
N ILE A 273 14.72 21.35 3.63
CA ILE A 273 13.84 22.37 4.21
C ILE A 273 12.39 21.98 4.02
N TRP A 274 11.95 21.64 2.80
CA TRP A 274 10.59 21.13 2.54
C TRP A 274 10.23 19.96 3.44
N LEU A 275 11.12 18.98 3.57
CA LEU A 275 10.90 17.79 4.41
C LEU A 275 10.70 18.13 5.89
N ASN A 276 11.38 19.18 6.38
CA ASN A 276 11.31 19.61 7.78
C ASN A 276 10.26 20.71 8.03
N SER A 277 9.70 21.32 7.00
CA SER A 277 8.70 22.39 7.11
C SER A 277 7.29 21.96 6.69
N GLN A 278 7.05 20.66 6.46
CA GLN A 278 5.74 20.14 6.04
C GLN A 278 4.62 20.56 7.00
N CYS A 279 3.54 21.11 6.44
CA CYS A 279 2.44 21.65 7.23
C CYS A 279 1.10 21.70 6.49
N TYR A 280 0.06 21.21 7.17
CA TYR A 280 -1.35 21.24 6.74
C TYR A 280 -2.24 21.92 7.84
N PRO A 281 -2.63 23.19 7.67
CA PRO A 281 -3.60 23.97 8.47
C PRO A 281 -4.99 23.35 8.66
N HIS A 282 -5.36 22.31 7.90
CA HIS A 282 -6.61 21.56 8.15
C HIS A 282 -6.64 20.86 9.54
N GLN A 283 -5.54 20.92 10.30
CA GLN A 283 -5.40 20.39 11.67
C GLN A 283 -5.46 21.44 12.78
N GLY A 284 -5.86 22.70 12.51
CA GLY A 284 -5.84 23.76 13.51
C GLY A 284 -4.44 24.18 13.99
N LYS A 285 -3.39 23.72 13.30
CA LYS A 285 -1.99 24.09 13.53
C LYS A 285 -1.60 25.26 12.62
N VAL A 286 -0.90 26.24 13.19
CA VAL A 286 -0.29 27.34 12.43
C VAL A 286 1.01 26.84 11.83
N CYS A 287 1.18 26.97 10.51
CA CYS A 287 2.45 26.64 9.86
C CYS A 287 3.53 27.61 10.33
N LEU A 288 4.50 27.07 11.06
CA LEU A 288 5.58 27.84 11.67
C LEU A 288 6.68 28.19 10.66
N ASP A 289 6.82 27.39 9.60
CA ASP A 289 7.82 27.58 8.56
C ASP A 289 7.19 27.42 7.17
N LEU A 290 7.11 28.52 6.42
CA LEU A 290 6.57 28.57 5.07
C LEU A 290 7.67 28.78 4.02
N ARG A 291 8.94 28.46 4.36
CA ARG A 291 10.06 28.59 3.41
C ARG A 291 9.86 27.71 2.19
N ALA A 292 9.36 26.49 2.38
CA ALA A 292 9.08 25.56 1.29
C ALA A 292 7.63 25.59 0.75
N ASN A 293 6.86 26.63 1.07
CA ASN A 293 5.57 26.90 0.44
C ASN A 293 5.84 27.62 -0.89
N PHE A 294 5.99 26.86 -1.96
CA PHE A 294 6.41 27.35 -3.27
C PHE A 294 5.23 27.85 -4.10
N ASN A 295 4.03 27.28 -3.93
CA ASN A 295 2.82 27.72 -4.63
C ASN A 295 2.05 28.86 -3.90
N GLN A 296 2.50 29.26 -2.70
CA GLN A 296 1.94 30.32 -1.87
C GLN A 296 0.50 30.10 -1.38
N ASP A 297 0.05 28.85 -1.32
CA ASP A 297 -1.30 28.51 -0.87
C ASP A 297 -1.45 28.45 0.67
N LYS A 298 -0.34 28.66 1.38
CA LYS A 298 -0.17 28.64 2.85
C LYS A 298 0.02 27.23 3.43
N TYR A 299 0.23 26.26 2.55
CA TYR A 299 0.52 24.87 2.84
C TYR A 299 1.99 24.58 2.50
N VAL A 300 2.57 23.57 3.15
CA VAL A 300 3.84 22.98 2.72
C VAL A 300 3.59 21.50 2.57
N ASP A 301 3.29 21.07 1.36
CA ASP A 301 2.71 19.76 1.10
C ASP A 301 3.27 19.04 -0.14
N GLY A 302 2.55 18.03 -0.62
CA GLY A 302 2.93 17.26 -1.79
C GLY A 302 2.97 18.07 -3.09
N LEU A 303 2.20 19.16 -3.21
CA LEU A 303 2.26 20.06 -4.36
C LEU A 303 3.58 20.83 -4.37
N ASP A 304 4.05 21.29 -3.22
CA ASP A 304 5.36 21.93 -3.08
C ASP A 304 6.50 20.97 -3.42
N PHE A 305 6.39 19.70 -3.02
CA PHE A 305 7.34 18.67 -3.43
C PHE A 305 7.42 18.53 -4.94
N VAL A 306 6.26 18.48 -5.62
CA VAL A 306 6.20 18.37 -7.09
C VAL A 306 6.84 19.58 -7.75
N ILE A 307 6.66 20.78 -7.20
CA ILE A 307 7.31 22.01 -7.69
C ILE A 307 8.83 21.89 -7.58
N TRP A 308 9.37 21.51 -6.41
CA TRP A 308 10.80 21.28 -6.25
C TRP A 308 11.30 20.18 -7.20
N LEU A 309 10.62 19.04 -7.26
CA LEU A 309 11.03 17.88 -8.05
C LEU A 309 11.13 18.21 -9.55
N ASN A 310 10.22 19.02 -10.07
CA ASN A 310 10.19 19.42 -11.48
C ASN A 310 11.26 20.44 -11.86
N ASN A 311 11.87 21.10 -10.87
CA ASN A 311 12.84 22.18 -11.08
C ASN A 311 14.22 21.91 -10.47
N ARG A 312 14.39 20.83 -9.70
CA ARG A 312 15.69 20.46 -9.12
C ARG A 312 16.77 20.35 -10.20
N GLY A 313 17.93 20.94 -9.92
CA GLY A 313 19.06 20.97 -10.85
C GLY A 313 18.92 21.95 -12.01
N LYS A 314 17.85 22.76 -12.07
CA LYS A 314 17.75 23.89 -13.01
C LYS A 314 18.27 25.16 -12.33
N ASN A 315 19.28 25.79 -12.93
CA ASN A 315 19.81 27.10 -12.55
C ASN A 315 19.10 28.22 -13.30
#